data_AF-K6UE99-F1
#
_entry.id   AF-K6UE99-F1
#
_cell.length_a   1.000
_cell.length_b   1.000
_cell.length_c   1.000
_cell.angle_alpha   90.00
_cell.angle_beta   90.00
_cell.angle_gamma   90.00
#
_symmetry.space_group_name_H-M   'P 1'
#
loop_
_entity.id
_entity.type
_entity.pdbx_description
1 polymer ?
#
loop_
_entity_poly.entity_id
_entity_poly.type
_entity_poly.pdbx_seq_one_letter_code
_entity_poly.pdbx_strand_id
1 'polypeptide(L)' 'MAKSKNHTNHNQNRKAHKNGIKKPKKHKFMSRKGLDPKFFKNQRYCLKGILKKKKELKLKQKQEKKN' A
#
# COMPACT_ATOMS: atom_id res chain seq x y z
N MET A 1 49.79 -21.01 -16.95
CA MET A 1 48.64 -20.14 -16.64
C MET A 1 48.53 -19.97 -15.14
N ALA A 2 48.56 -18.74 -14.64
CA ALA A 2 48.35 -18.49 -13.21
C ALA A 2 46.84 -18.49 -12.90
N LYS A 3 46.44 -19.20 -11.84
CA LYS A 3 45.03 -19.24 -11.41
C LYS A 3 44.66 -17.93 -10.73
N SER A 4 43.52 -17.34 -11.10
CA SER A 4 42.93 -16.17 -10.44
C SER A 4 42.04 -16.58 -9.26
N LYS A 5 41.58 -15.61 -8.47
CA LYS A 5 40.66 -15.86 -7.35
C LYS A 5 39.25 -16.15 -7.88
N ASN A 6 38.71 -17.31 -7.52
CA ASN A 6 37.42 -17.80 -8.02
C ASN A 6 36.19 -17.10 -7.40
N HIS A 7 36.28 -16.60 -6.17
CA HIS A 7 35.16 -15.91 -5.49
C HIS A 7 35.64 -14.93 -4.42
N THR A 8 34.92 -13.81 -4.22
CA THR A 8 35.14 -12.88 -3.11
C THR A 8 33.87 -12.11 -2.73
N ASN A 9 33.58 -12.06 -1.43
CA ASN A 9 32.51 -11.25 -0.84
C ASN A 9 33.07 -10.07 -0.01
N HIS A 10 34.38 -9.82 -0.11
CA HIS A 10 35.11 -8.92 0.80
C HIS A 10 34.53 -7.49 0.89
N ASN A 11 34.03 -6.97 -0.22
CA ASN A 11 33.56 -5.58 -0.31
C ASN A 11 32.03 -5.42 -0.40
N GLN A 12 31.24 -6.50 -0.38
CA GLN A 12 29.81 -6.35 -0.62
C GLN A 12 29.12 -5.67 0.57
N ASN A 13 29.47 -6.07 1.80
CA ASN A 13 28.90 -5.46 3.01
C ASN A 13 29.23 -3.96 3.07
N ARG A 14 30.49 -3.57 2.84
CA ARG A 14 30.89 -2.15 2.83
C ARG A 14 30.11 -1.33 1.80
N LYS A 15 29.89 -1.87 0.58
CA LYS A 15 29.06 -1.20 -0.44
C LYS A 15 27.59 -1.11 -0.03
N ALA A 16 27.02 -2.18 0.53
CA ALA A 16 25.63 -2.19 1.00
C ALA A 16 25.40 -1.15 2.11
N HIS A 17 26.38 -0.97 2.99
CA HIS A 17 26.31 0.01 4.07
C HIS A 17 26.65 1.44 3.65
N LYS A 18 27.35 1.68 2.52
CA LYS A 18 27.69 3.04 2.04
C LYS A 18 26.47 3.96 1.93
N ASN A 19 25.34 3.41 1.45
CA ASN A 19 24.06 4.13 1.35
C ASN A 19 23.03 3.67 2.41
N GLY A 20 23.44 2.74 3.28
CA GLY A 20 22.60 2.03 4.24
C GLY A 20 21.67 0.99 3.59
N ILE A 21 21.44 -0.11 4.29
CA ILE A 21 20.47 -1.14 3.90
C ILE A 21 19.05 -0.58 4.12
N LYS A 22 18.36 -0.26 3.02
CA LYS A 22 17.01 0.32 3.08
C LYS A 22 15.97 -0.74 3.39
N LYS A 23 15.15 -0.48 4.41
CA LYS A 23 13.95 -1.27 4.72
C LYS A 23 12.80 -0.89 3.77
N PRO A 24 11.85 -1.80 3.48
CA PRO A 24 10.66 -1.44 2.72
C PRO A 24 9.86 -0.35 3.45
N LYS A 25 9.29 0.58 2.68
CA LYS A 25 8.45 1.64 3.24
C LYS A 25 7.13 1.04 3.75
N LYS A 26 6.76 1.37 4.99
CA LYS A 26 5.45 1.01 5.54
C LYS A 26 4.44 2.07 5.13
N HIS A 27 3.42 1.67 4.38
CA HIS A 27 2.27 2.50 4.07
C HIS A 27 1.08 2.10 4.96
N LYS A 28 0.19 3.05 5.28
CA LYS A 28 -0.97 2.80 6.17
C LYS A 28 -1.93 1.73 5.61
N PHE A 29 -2.05 1.65 4.29
CA PHE A 29 -2.93 0.71 3.61
C PHE A 29 -2.14 -0.09 2.59
N MET A 30 -2.19 -1.43 2.68
CA MET A 30 -1.62 -2.32 1.68
C MET A 30 -2.60 -2.58 0.54
N SER A 31 -2.09 -3.11 -0.58
CA SER A 31 -2.93 -3.58 -1.67
C SER A 31 -3.83 -4.74 -1.20
N ARG A 32 -5.05 -4.78 -1.75
CA ARG A 32 -6.05 -5.83 -1.49
C ARG A 32 -5.94 -7.00 -2.48
N LYS A 33 -4.98 -6.95 -3.42
CA LYS A 33 -4.76 -7.99 -4.44
C LYS A 33 -4.24 -9.27 -3.78
N GLY A 34 -4.89 -10.40 -4.04
CA GLY A 34 -4.55 -11.71 -3.47
C GLY A 34 -5.14 -11.97 -2.08
N LEU A 35 -5.93 -11.05 -1.52
CA LEU A 35 -6.73 -11.27 -0.31
C LEU A 35 -8.08 -11.91 -0.67
N ASP A 36 -8.83 -12.36 0.33
CA ASP A 36 -10.11 -13.08 0.14
C ASP A 36 -11.07 -12.36 -0.83
N PRO A 37 -11.30 -12.93 -2.03
CA PRO A 37 -12.19 -12.31 -3.00
C PRO A 37 -13.63 -12.12 -2.48
N LYS A 38 -14.14 -13.02 -1.63
CA LYS A 38 -15.53 -13.00 -1.14
C LYS A 38 -15.74 -11.86 -0.15
N PHE A 39 -14.90 -11.75 0.87
CA PHE A 39 -14.98 -10.67 1.84
C PHE A 39 -14.75 -9.30 1.19
N PHE A 40 -13.74 -9.18 0.32
CA PHE A 40 -13.38 -7.89 -0.27
C PHE A 40 -14.41 -7.41 -1.30
N LYS A 41 -15.10 -8.33 -2.01
CA LYS A 41 -16.26 -8.04 -2.86
C LYS A 41 -17.44 -7.50 -2.04
N ASN A 42 -17.75 -8.13 -0.91
CA ASN A 42 -18.79 -7.65 0.01
C ASN A 42 -18.45 -6.26 0.57
N GLN A 43 -17.23 -6.09 1.10
CA GLN A 43 -16.78 -4.81 1.65
C GLN A 43 -16.85 -3.68 0.60
N ARG A 44 -16.60 -3.97 -0.68
CA ARG A 44 -16.77 -3.00 -1.78
C ARG A 44 -18.22 -2.54 -1.92
N TYR A 45 -19.19 -3.46 -1.85
CA TYR A 45 -20.62 -3.10 -1.91
C TYR A 45 -21.08 -2.33 -0.67
N CYS A 46 -20.63 -2.72 0.53
CA CYS A 46 -20.92 -1.99 1.76
C CYS A 46 -20.40 -0.53 1.69
N LEU A 47 -19.15 -0.35 1.26
CA LEU A 47 -18.57 0.98 1.08
C LEU A 47 -19.34 1.82 0.05
N LYS A 48 -19.78 1.21 -1.06
CA LYS A 48 -20.63 1.89 -2.05
C LYS A 48 -21.95 2.38 -1.43
N GLY A 49 -22.59 1.56 -0.60
CA GLY A 49 -23.80 1.93 0.14
C GLY A 49 -23.57 3.08 1.12
N ILE A 50 -22.49 3.02 1.91
CA ILE A 50 -22.10 4.08 2.85
C ILE A 50 -21.85 5.41 2.12
N LEU A 51 -21.15 5.38 0.99
CA LEU A 51 -20.88 6.58 0.19
C LEU A 51 -22.17 7.19 -0.38
N LYS A 52 -23.12 6.37 -0.82
CA LYS A 52 -24.43 6.85 -1.29
C LYS A 52 -25.19 7.55 -0.16
N LYS A 53 -25.32 6.91 1.00
CA LYS A 53 -26.00 7.50 2.18
C LYS A 53 -25.33 8.79 2.65
N LYS A 54 -23.99 8.83 2.65
CA LYS A 54 -23.21 10.05 2.97
C LYS A 54 -23.50 11.18 1.98
N LYS A 55 -23.64 10.87 0.68
CA LYS A 55 -23.98 11.85 -0.36
C LYS A 55 -25.40 12.41 -0.16
N GLU A 56 -26.37 11.54 0.11
CA GLU A 56 -27.76 11.94 0.39
C GLU A 56 -27.85 12.84 1.62
N LEU A 57 -27.19 12.47 2.72
CA LEU A 57 -27.14 13.29 3.94
C LEU A 57 -26.54 14.67 3.65
N LYS A 58 -25.43 14.71 2.90
CA LYS A 58 -24.79 15.97 2.54
C LYS A 58 -25.67 16.86 1.66
N LEU A 59 -26.47 16.26 0.77
CA LEU A 59 -27.40 17.01 -0.08
C LEU A 59 -28.55 17.60 0.75
N LYS A 60 -29.14 16.81 1.66
CA LYS A 60 -30.19 17.29 2.57
C LYS A 60 -29.71 18.46 3.43
N GLN A 61 -28.54 18.31 4.07
CA GLN A 61 -27.93 19.40 4.85
C GLN A 61 -27.67 20.65 4.02
N LYS A 62 -27.33 20.49 2.73
CA LYS A 62 -27.12 21.64 1.83
C LYS A 62 -28.44 22.34 1.47
N GLN A 63 -29.53 21.57 1.30
CA GLN A 63 -30.87 22.13 1.05
C GLN A 63 -31.39 22.87 2.29
N GLU A 64 -31.25 22.27 3.47
CA GLU A 64 -31.61 22.87 4.76
C GLU A 64 -30.85 24.18 5.03
N LYS A 65 -29.57 24.27 4.65
CA LYS A 65 -28.78 25.50 4.78
C LYS A 65 -29.08 26.57 3.72
N LYS A 66 -29.76 26.20 2.64
CA LYS A 66 -30.08 27.12 1.53
C LYS A 66 -31.44 27.79 1.73
N ASN A 67 -32.35 27.09 2.38
CA ASN A 67 -33.61 27.65 2.88
C ASN A 67 -33.34 28.50 4.13
#